data_AF-A0A1L3FPE0-F1
#
_entry.id   AF-A0A1L3FPE0-F1
#
_cell.length_a   1.000
_cell.length_b   1.000
_cell.length_c   1.000
_cell.angle_alpha   90.00
_cell.angle_beta   90.00
_cell.angle_gamma   90.00
#
_symmetry.space_group_name_H-M   'P 1'
#
loop_
_entity.id
_entity.type
_entity.pdbx_description
1 polymer ?
#
loop_
_entity_poly.entity_id
_entity_poly.type
_entity_poly.pdbx_seq_one_letter_code
_entity_poly.pdbx_strand_id
1 'polypeptide(L)'
;MVQGEEQEKRVCVRHKFADHGLNPAVETIILGTFNPGHEANKAEFFYSSPRNQLWRLLPGAFGEQDLRRAQLAEKLEFLSRRRIDFVDLIFEVEVGEGRECDRPDAYIDSRVTRWQDVISELETLQSLRQVCFTRRGVDGIPNMRSRIEEIERYCGRRGLVFKRIVTPSGAYRREDKQSEWTGFFNPHDDTD
;
A
#
# COMPACT_ATOMS: atom_id res chain seq x y z
N MET A 1 48.54 6.21 -3.04
CA MET A 1 47.49 7.01 -2.37
C MET A 1 46.19 6.26 -2.57
N VAL A 2 45.73 5.55 -1.54
CA VAL A 2 44.40 4.93 -1.55
C VAL A 2 43.43 6.06 -1.23
N GLN A 3 42.66 6.50 -2.21
CA GLN A 3 41.52 7.37 -1.96
C GLN A 3 40.58 6.57 -1.07
N GLY A 4 40.46 6.99 0.19
CA GLY A 4 39.49 6.42 1.11
C GLY A 4 38.10 6.63 0.52
N GLU A 5 37.39 5.54 0.26
CA GLU A 5 35.97 5.59 -0.03
C GLU A 5 35.30 6.27 1.17
N GLU A 6 34.84 7.51 0.97
CA GLU A 6 33.94 8.18 1.90
C GLU A 6 32.72 7.26 2.04
N GLN A 7 32.61 6.56 3.16
CA GLN A 7 31.45 5.72 3.41
C GLN A 7 30.22 6.62 3.44
N GLU A 8 29.37 6.50 2.42
CA GLU A 8 28.10 7.19 2.33
C GLU A 8 27.33 6.96 3.64
N LYS A 9 27.10 8.02 4.40
CA LYS A 9 26.39 7.94 5.67
C LYS A 9 24.97 7.45 5.40
N ARG A 10 24.56 6.41 6.14
CA ARG A 10 23.25 5.78 5.98
C ARG A 10 22.35 6.06 7.17
N VAL A 11 21.06 6.06 6.91
CA VAL A 11 20.01 6.30 7.90
C VAL A 11 18.91 5.25 7.74
N CYS A 12 18.42 4.74 8.87
CA CYS A 12 17.26 3.85 8.89
C CYS A 12 15.98 4.67 8.89
N VAL A 13 15.07 4.35 7.97
CA VAL A 13 13.76 4.99 7.84
C VAL A 13 12.70 3.92 8.01
N ARG A 14 11.90 4.06 9.07
CA ARG A 14 10.76 3.19 9.32
C ARG A 14 9.52 3.66 8.56
N HIS A 15 8.55 2.77 8.42
CA HIS A 15 7.25 3.11 7.88
C HIS A 15 6.57 4.19 8.73
N LYS A 16 5.95 5.18 8.09
CA LYS A 16 5.33 6.31 8.79
C LYS A 16 4.17 5.88 9.70
N PHE A 17 3.46 4.84 9.29
CA PHE A 17 2.34 4.27 10.03
C PHE A 17 2.70 2.87 10.53
N ALA A 18 3.93 2.70 11.02
CA ALA A 18 4.43 1.42 11.52
C ALA A 18 3.57 0.81 12.65
N ASP A 19 2.95 1.67 13.46
CA ASP A 19 2.11 1.29 14.60
C ASP A 19 0.61 1.21 14.24
N HIS A 20 0.26 1.26 12.95
CA HIS A 20 -1.13 1.11 12.51
C HIS A 20 -1.61 -0.33 12.72
N GLY A 21 -2.47 -0.54 13.71
CA GLY A 21 -3.10 -1.84 13.96
C GLY A 21 -4.30 -2.06 13.06
N LEU A 22 -4.38 -3.24 12.45
CA LEU A 22 -5.53 -3.60 11.61
C LEU A 22 -6.80 -3.79 12.42
N ASN A 23 -7.91 -3.29 11.90
CA ASN A 23 -9.23 -3.52 12.48
C ASN A 23 -9.65 -4.99 12.26
N PRO A 24 -9.91 -5.79 13.33
CA PRO A 24 -10.26 -7.21 13.21
C PRO A 24 -11.54 -7.50 12.40
N ALA A 25 -12.40 -6.49 12.26
CA ALA A 25 -13.67 -6.59 11.54
C ALA A 25 -13.53 -6.34 10.04
N VAL A 26 -12.33 -6.15 9.49
CA VAL A 26 -12.18 -5.83 8.06
C VAL A 26 -12.43 -7.05 7.19
N GLU A 27 -12.96 -6.79 5.99
CA GLU A 27 -13.16 -7.80 4.95
C GLU A 27 -12.19 -7.62 3.78
N THR A 28 -11.62 -6.42 3.65
CA THR A 28 -10.67 -6.09 2.57
C THR A 28 -9.42 -5.44 3.13
N ILE A 29 -8.25 -5.95 2.71
CA ILE A 29 -6.96 -5.28 2.92
C ILE A 29 -6.45 -4.70 1.62
N ILE A 30 -6.06 -3.43 1.66
CA ILE A 30 -5.33 -2.76 0.58
C ILE A 30 -3.85 -2.74 0.97
N LEU A 31 -3.07 -3.58 0.27
CA LEU A 31 -1.64 -3.73 0.44
C LEU A 31 -0.89 -2.71 -0.43
N GLY A 32 -0.12 -1.81 0.20
CA GLY A 32 0.82 -0.91 -0.47
C GLY A 32 2.27 -1.37 -0.36
N THR A 33 3.21 -0.48 -0.70
CA THR A 33 4.65 -0.78 -0.69
C THR A 33 5.34 -0.23 0.55
N PHE A 34 5.50 1.10 0.60
CA PHE A 34 6.18 1.81 1.67
C PHE A 34 5.82 3.30 1.70
N ASN A 35 5.51 3.82 2.87
CA ASN A 35 5.48 5.25 3.15
C ASN A 35 6.57 5.66 4.16
N PRO A 36 7.60 6.44 3.77
CA PRO A 36 8.73 6.75 4.64
C PRO A 36 8.35 7.63 5.83
N GLY A 37 8.73 7.21 7.04
CA GLY A 37 8.61 7.98 8.29
C GLY A 37 9.70 9.04 8.37
N HIS A 38 9.45 10.20 7.78
CA HIS A 38 10.35 11.35 7.81
C HIS A 38 9.56 12.65 8.00
N GLU A 39 10.17 13.69 8.59
CA GLU A 39 9.51 14.95 8.92
C GLU A 39 8.98 15.70 7.69
N ALA A 40 9.67 15.56 6.56
CA ALA A 40 9.23 16.12 5.28
C ALA A 40 8.01 15.40 4.69
N ASN A 41 7.72 14.16 5.13
CA ASN A 41 6.53 13.45 4.72
C ASN A 41 5.33 13.91 5.57
N LYS A 42 4.52 14.82 5.01
CA LYS A 42 3.32 15.39 5.66
C LYS A 42 2.06 14.54 5.56
N ALA A 43 2.15 13.29 5.12
CA ALA A 43 0.97 12.43 5.02
C ALA A 43 0.40 12.12 6.42
N GLU A 44 -0.84 12.49 6.68
CA GLU A 44 -1.49 12.23 7.98
C GLU A 44 -2.09 10.81 8.07
N PHE A 45 -2.25 10.15 6.92
CA PHE A 45 -2.76 8.78 6.82
C PHE A 45 -2.34 8.13 5.50
N PHE A 46 -2.68 6.85 5.31
CA PHE A 46 -2.38 6.11 4.08
C PHE A 46 -2.91 6.85 2.84
N TYR A 47 -2.09 6.90 1.80
CA TYR A 47 -2.41 7.51 0.51
C TYR A 47 -2.87 9.00 0.58
N SER A 48 -2.54 9.73 1.64
CA SER A 48 -2.95 11.14 1.83
C SER A 48 -2.22 12.17 0.96
N SER A 49 -1.29 11.75 0.09
CA SER A 49 -0.66 12.69 -0.86
C SER A 49 -1.70 13.26 -1.83
N PRO A 50 -1.73 14.58 -2.11
CA PRO A 50 -2.68 15.18 -3.06
C PRO A 50 -2.59 14.62 -4.49
N ARG A 51 -1.43 14.07 -4.85
CA ARG A 51 -1.21 13.42 -6.15
C ARG A 51 -1.71 11.97 -6.19
N ASN A 52 -2.05 11.39 -5.05
CA ASN A 52 -2.60 10.04 -4.99
C ASN A 52 -4.12 10.08 -5.21
N GLN A 53 -4.61 9.16 -6.02
CA GLN A 53 -6.00 9.08 -6.44
C GLN A 53 -6.80 8.06 -5.63
N LEU A 54 -6.23 7.40 -4.62
CA LEU A 54 -6.93 6.37 -3.86
C LEU A 54 -8.24 6.89 -3.27
N TRP A 55 -8.19 8.07 -2.64
CA TRP A 55 -9.37 8.71 -2.05
C TRP A 55 -10.41 9.20 -3.05
N ARG A 56 -10.13 9.11 -4.36
CA ARG A 56 -11.12 9.26 -5.43
C ARG A 56 -11.61 7.90 -5.94
N LEU A 57 -10.67 7.00 -6.23
CA LEU A 57 -10.94 5.70 -6.86
C LEU A 57 -11.73 4.77 -5.94
N LEU A 58 -11.36 4.72 -4.65
CA LEU A 58 -11.92 3.81 -3.68
C LEU A 58 -13.39 4.15 -3.36
N PRO A 59 -13.77 5.39 -3.00
CA PRO A 59 -15.20 5.75 -2.87
C PRO A 59 -15.97 5.59 -4.18
N GLY A 60 -15.36 5.96 -5.31
CA GLY A 60 -15.97 5.82 -6.63
C GLY A 60 -16.28 4.37 -7.00
N ALA A 61 -15.53 3.40 -6.48
CA ALA A 61 -15.80 1.97 -6.64
C ALA A 61 -17.14 1.53 -6.01
N PHE A 62 -17.69 2.34 -5.11
CA PHE A 62 -18.97 2.12 -4.44
C PHE A 62 -20.03 3.17 -4.82
N GLY A 63 -19.78 3.97 -5.86
CA GLY A 63 -20.67 5.07 -6.26
C GLY A 63 -20.71 6.25 -5.28
N GLU A 64 -19.69 6.39 -4.43
CA GLU A 64 -19.62 7.43 -3.39
C GLU A 64 -18.75 8.63 -3.78
N GLN A 65 -18.88 9.71 -3.00
CA GLN A 65 -18.18 10.97 -3.24
C GLN A 65 -16.66 10.86 -3.06
N ASP A 66 -15.91 11.61 -3.88
CA ASP A 66 -14.46 11.79 -3.77
C ASP A 66 -14.05 12.35 -2.40
N LEU A 67 -13.20 11.61 -1.68
CA LEU A 67 -12.72 11.92 -0.34
C LEU A 67 -11.31 12.54 -0.33
N ARG A 68 -10.72 12.91 -1.48
CA ARG A 68 -9.35 13.51 -1.51
C ARG A 68 -9.22 14.74 -0.64
N ARG A 69 -10.29 15.53 -0.52
CA ARG A 69 -10.36 16.77 0.29
C ARG A 69 -11.10 16.59 1.62
N ALA A 70 -11.57 15.38 1.91
CA ALA A 70 -12.25 15.08 3.16
C ALA A 70 -11.26 15.06 4.34
N GLN A 71 -11.79 15.34 5.53
CA GLN A 71 -11.07 15.23 6.79
C GLN A 71 -10.71 13.77 7.07
N LEU A 72 -9.72 13.54 7.93
CA LEU A 72 -9.31 12.18 8.30
C LEU A 72 -10.47 11.39 8.92
N ALA A 73 -11.29 12.01 9.76
CA ALA A 73 -12.45 11.37 10.39
C ALA A 73 -13.44 10.79 9.36
N GLU A 74 -13.75 11.55 8.30
CA GLU A 74 -14.66 11.10 7.23
C GLU A 74 -14.07 9.91 6.44
N LYS A 75 -12.75 9.92 6.22
CA LYS A 75 -12.05 8.79 5.59
C LYS A 75 -12.11 7.54 6.47
N LEU A 76 -11.86 7.68 7.78
CA LEU A 76 -11.92 6.56 8.72
C LEU A 76 -13.35 6.01 8.85
N GLU A 77 -14.36 6.87 8.85
CA GLU A 77 -15.77 6.46 8.84
C GLU A 77 -16.10 5.66 7.57
N PHE A 78 -15.69 6.15 6.40
CA PHE A 78 -15.85 5.43 5.14
C PHE A 78 -15.20 4.04 5.18
N LEU A 79 -13.95 3.95 5.65
CA LEU A 79 -13.23 2.68 5.77
C LEU A 79 -13.92 1.71 6.73
N SER A 80 -14.38 2.20 7.88
CA SER A 80 -15.12 1.41 8.87
C SER A 80 -16.39 0.83 8.27
N ARG A 81 -17.21 1.68 7.61
CA ARG A 81 -18.46 1.26 6.96
C ARG A 81 -18.24 0.26 5.84
N ARG A 82 -17.15 0.43 5.07
CA ARG A 82 -16.77 -0.48 3.97
C ARG A 82 -15.91 -1.66 4.42
N ARG A 83 -15.55 -1.74 5.71
CA ARG A 83 -14.72 -2.80 6.32
C ARG A 83 -13.39 -2.98 5.57
N ILE A 84 -12.73 -1.86 5.28
CA ILE A 84 -11.46 -1.78 4.53
C ILE A 84 -10.35 -1.28 5.45
N ASP A 85 -9.16 -1.86 5.33
CA ASP A 85 -7.97 -1.36 6.01
C ASP A 85 -6.72 -1.43 5.12
N PHE A 86 -5.62 -0.89 5.62
CA PHE A 86 -4.36 -0.74 4.91
C PHE A 86 -3.21 -1.41 5.64
N VAL A 87 -2.30 -1.99 4.87
CA VAL A 87 -0.98 -2.39 5.33
C VAL A 87 0.02 -2.16 4.18
N ASP A 88 1.27 -1.86 4.49
CA ASP A 88 2.34 -1.75 3.50
C ASP A 88 3.32 -2.92 3.66
N LEU A 89 3.98 -3.35 2.58
CA LEU A 89 4.92 -4.48 2.60
C LEU A 89 6.14 -4.25 3.49
N ILE A 90 6.64 -3.02 3.53
CA ILE A 90 7.97 -2.70 4.07
C ILE A 90 7.81 -2.00 5.42
N PHE A 91 8.51 -2.51 6.44
CA PHE A 91 8.57 -1.88 7.75
C PHE A 91 9.72 -0.88 7.85
N GLU A 92 10.90 -1.21 7.31
CA GLU A 92 12.09 -0.38 7.43
C GLU A 92 13.03 -0.54 6.24
N VAL A 93 13.67 0.57 5.87
CA VAL A 93 14.72 0.65 4.86
C VAL A 93 15.95 1.36 5.42
N GLU A 94 17.12 1.07 4.85
CA GLU A 94 18.35 1.81 5.09
C GLU A 94 18.77 2.54 3.82
N VAL A 95 18.75 3.87 3.84
CA VAL A 95 19.04 4.73 2.69
C VAL A 95 20.20 5.68 2.98
N GLY A 96 20.80 6.27 1.95
CA GLY A 96 21.76 7.35 2.14
C GLY A 96 21.11 8.58 2.80
N GLU A 97 21.86 9.30 3.62
CA GLU A 97 21.43 10.56 4.23
C GLU A 97 20.99 11.56 3.14
N GLY A 98 19.87 12.23 3.34
CA GLY A 98 19.23 13.12 2.35
C GLY A 98 18.33 12.40 1.32
N ARG A 99 18.21 11.07 1.40
CA ARG A 99 17.36 10.23 0.52
C ARG A 99 16.20 9.56 1.27
N GLU A 100 15.86 10.02 2.46
CA GLU A 100 14.86 9.45 3.37
C GLU A 100 13.45 9.44 2.77
N CYS A 101 13.18 10.40 1.88
CA CYS A 101 11.90 10.56 1.21
C CYS A 101 11.86 9.95 -0.21
N ASP A 102 12.92 9.29 -0.65
CA ASP A 102 12.95 8.65 -1.96
C ASP A 102 11.86 7.58 -2.06
N ARG A 103 11.21 7.53 -3.21
CA ARG A 103 10.13 6.59 -3.52
C ARG A 103 10.31 5.75 -4.80
N PRO A 104 11.41 5.84 -5.60
CA PRO A 104 11.59 4.89 -6.68
C PRO A 104 11.62 3.46 -6.14
N ASP A 105 10.66 2.65 -6.57
CA ASP A 105 10.45 1.34 -5.96
C ASP A 105 11.66 0.42 -6.13
N ALA A 106 12.37 0.45 -7.26
CA ALA A 106 13.60 -0.35 -7.45
C ALA A 106 14.72 0.04 -6.48
N TYR A 107 14.82 1.33 -6.16
CA TYR A 107 15.75 1.80 -5.14
C TYR A 107 15.31 1.28 -3.76
N ILE A 108 14.05 1.49 -3.39
CA ILE A 108 13.50 1.06 -2.10
C ILE A 108 13.60 -0.46 -1.91
N ASP A 109 13.31 -1.26 -2.93
CA ASP A 109 13.41 -2.72 -2.92
C ASP A 109 14.81 -3.23 -2.51
N SER A 110 15.85 -2.53 -2.97
CA SER A 110 17.25 -2.85 -2.69
C SER A 110 17.73 -2.42 -1.30
N ARG A 111 16.91 -1.65 -0.58
CA ARG A 111 17.26 -1.01 0.70
C ARG A 111 16.47 -1.53 1.89
N VAL A 112 15.58 -2.50 1.67
CA VAL A 112 14.75 -3.07 2.74
C VAL A 112 15.63 -3.79 3.77
N THR A 113 15.58 -3.33 5.02
CA THR A 113 16.21 -4.00 6.17
C THR A 113 15.20 -4.83 6.93
N ARG A 114 13.91 -4.46 6.90
CA ARG A 114 12.84 -5.19 7.58
C ARG A 114 11.53 -5.14 6.82
N TRP A 115 10.94 -6.31 6.61
CA TRP A 115 9.59 -6.48 6.05
C TRP A 115 8.55 -6.41 7.17
N GLN A 116 7.33 -5.97 6.84
CA GLN A 116 6.17 -6.22 7.70
C GLN A 116 5.83 -7.72 7.65
N ASP A 117 5.39 -8.27 8.78
CA ASP A 117 4.88 -9.65 8.83
C ASP A 117 3.40 -9.68 8.44
N VAL A 118 3.14 -9.34 7.18
CA VAL A 118 1.78 -9.19 6.64
C VAL A 118 0.98 -10.48 6.82
N ILE A 119 1.58 -11.65 6.65
CA ILE A 119 0.86 -12.92 6.76
C ILE A 119 0.34 -13.12 8.18
N SER A 120 1.18 -12.92 9.20
CA SER A 120 0.75 -13.00 10.60
C SER A 120 -0.37 -12.00 10.90
N GLU A 121 -0.32 -10.79 10.34
CA GLU A 121 -1.42 -9.83 10.51
C GLU A 121 -2.72 -10.33 9.86
N LEU A 122 -2.66 -10.85 8.62
CA LEU A 122 -3.83 -11.40 7.94
C LEU A 122 -4.44 -12.59 8.69
N GLU A 123 -3.64 -13.41 9.37
CA GLU A 123 -4.11 -14.54 10.19
C GLU A 123 -5.02 -14.10 11.34
N THR A 124 -4.81 -12.90 11.87
CA THR A 124 -5.68 -12.35 12.94
C THR A 124 -7.07 -11.94 12.44
N LEU A 125 -7.22 -11.75 11.12
CA LEU A 125 -8.44 -11.23 10.51
C LEU A 125 -9.39 -12.35 10.09
N GLN A 126 -10.34 -12.67 10.97
CA GLN A 126 -11.32 -13.74 10.75
C GLN A 126 -12.37 -13.38 9.68
N SER A 127 -12.67 -12.08 9.52
CA SER A 127 -13.64 -11.59 8.54
C SER A 127 -13.03 -11.34 7.16
N LEU A 128 -11.71 -11.49 7.00
CA LEU A 128 -11.03 -11.16 5.76
C LEU A 128 -11.54 -12.02 4.60
N ARG A 129 -11.84 -11.37 3.48
CA ARG A 129 -12.32 -12.03 2.25
C ARG A 129 -11.38 -11.79 1.08
N GLN A 130 -10.77 -10.60 1.03
CA GLN A 130 -9.95 -10.21 -0.10
C GLN A 130 -8.79 -9.28 0.27
N VAL A 131 -7.75 -9.34 -0.56
CA VAL A 131 -6.57 -8.50 -0.47
C VAL A 131 -6.26 -7.97 -1.86
N CYS A 132 -5.98 -6.68 -2.00
CA CYS A 132 -5.41 -6.16 -3.24
C CYS A 132 -4.05 -5.52 -3.01
N PHE A 133 -3.11 -5.80 -3.89
CA PHE A 133 -1.85 -5.08 -3.94
C PHE A 133 -1.96 -3.93 -4.95
N THR A 134 -1.66 -2.70 -4.52
CA THR A 134 -1.88 -1.47 -5.32
C THR A 134 -0.83 -1.24 -6.40
N ARG A 135 -0.24 -2.31 -6.94
CA ARG A 135 0.69 -2.27 -8.06
C ARG A 135 0.61 -3.57 -8.86
N ARG A 136 0.32 -3.46 -10.16
CA ARG A 136 0.23 -4.60 -11.08
C ARG A 136 1.60 -5.19 -11.45
N GLY A 137 2.50 -4.35 -11.95
CA GLY A 137 3.80 -4.80 -12.47
C GLY A 137 4.85 -4.89 -11.35
N VAL A 138 5.56 -6.01 -11.27
CA VAL A 138 6.58 -6.27 -10.23
C VAL A 138 7.98 -6.39 -10.83
N ASP A 139 8.21 -5.81 -12.00
CA ASP A 139 9.52 -5.78 -12.65
C ASP A 139 10.46 -4.78 -11.97
N GLY A 140 11.73 -5.17 -11.88
CA GLY A 140 12.78 -4.39 -11.22
C GLY A 140 12.67 -4.33 -9.68
N ILE A 141 11.79 -5.13 -9.08
CA ILE A 141 11.59 -5.20 -7.61
C ILE A 141 11.53 -6.65 -7.10
N PRO A 142 12.61 -7.44 -7.29
CA PRO A 142 12.60 -8.87 -6.97
C PRO A 142 12.29 -9.20 -5.51
N ASN A 143 12.69 -8.34 -4.55
CA ASN A 143 12.48 -8.64 -3.13
C ASN A 143 11.00 -8.47 -2.74
N MET A 144 10.39 -7.36 -3.14
CA MET A 144 8.94 -7.10 -3.00
C MET A 144 8.15 -8.18 -3.75
N ARG A 145 8.55 -8.54 -4.98
CA ARG A 145 7.90 -9.61 -5.76
C ARG A 145 7.82 -10.90 -4.95
N SER A 146 8.94 -11.34 -4.37
CA SER A 146 8.98 -12.56 -3.56
C SER A 146 8.00 -12.51 -2.39
N ARG A 147 7.87 -11.37 -1.71
CA ARG A 147 6.91 -11.18 -0.60
C ARG A 147 5.46 -11.15 -1.08
N ILE A 148 5.18 -10.49 -2.19
CA ILE A 148 3.84 -10.46 -2.79
C ILE A 148 3.40 -11.87 -3.18
N GLU A 149 4.29 -12.66 -3.80
CA GLU A 149 4.01 -14.04 -4.18
C GLU A 149 3.82 -14.97 -2.97
N GLU A 150 4.47 -14.67 -1.84
CA GLU A 150 4.24 -15.35 -0.58
C GLU A 150 2.83 -15.07 -0.02
N ILE A 151 2.44 -13.80 0.02
CA ILE A 151 1.11 -13.35 0.47
C ILE A 151 0.03 -13.89 -0.47
N GLU A 152 0.22 -13.83 -1.78
CA GLU A 152 -0.71 -14.35 -2.78
C GLU A 152 -0.93 -15.86 -2.61
N ARG A 153 0.15 -16.63 -2.42
CA ARG A 153 0.03 -18.07 -2.11
C ARG A 153 -0.70 -18.31 -0.79
N TYR A 154 -0.43 -17.51 0.24
CA TYR A 154 -1.16 -17.61 1.51
C TYR A 154 -2.65 -17.36 1.32
N CYS A 155 -3.02 -16.28 0.62
CA CYS A 155 -4.40 -15.96 0.30
C CYS A 155 -5.08 -17.11 -0.45
N GLY A 156 -4.43 -17.67 -1.47
CA GLY A 156 -4.94 -18.82 -2.21
C GLY A 156 -5.20 -20.05 -1.33
N ARG A 157 -4.31 -20.37 -0.39
CA ARG A 157 -4.51 -21.49 0.56
C ARG A 157 -5.67 -21.26 1.52
N ARG A 158 -5.96 -20.01 1.89
CA ARG A 158 -7.10 -19.63 2.74
C ARG A 158 -8.40 -19.39 1.98
N GLY A 159 -8.41 -19.51 0.64
CA GLY A 159 -9.58 -19.18 -0.18
C GLY A 159 -9.90 -17.68 -0.22
N LEU A 160 -8.93 -16.82 0.08
CA LEU A 160 -9.07 -15.36 -0.04
C LEU A 160 -8.84 -14.94 -1.49
N VAL A 161 -9.60 -13.95 -1.94
CA VAL A 161 -9.34 -13.31 -3.24
C VAL A 161 -8.09 -12.44 -3.12
N PHE A 162 -7.11 -12.67 -4.00
CA PHE A 162 -5.95 -11.79 -4.14
C PHE A 162 -5.91 -11.20 -5.54
N LYS A 163 -5.78 -9.88 -5.68
CA LYS A 163 -5.54 -9.23 -6.97
C LYS A 163 -4.44 -8.18 -6.89
N ARG A 164 -3.63 -8.10 -7.95
CA ARG A 164 -2.70 -6.99 -8.17
C ARG A 164 -3.40 -5.96 -9.06
N ILE A 165 -3.71 -4.79 -8.51
CA ILE A 165 -4.48 -3.76 -9.21
C ILE A 165 -3.60 -2.58 -9.64
N VAL A 166 -4.10 -1.79 -10.59
CA VAL A 166 -3.44 -0.56 -11.02
C VAL A 166 -3.22 0.42 -9.86
N THR A 167 -2.04 1.02 -9.84
CA THR A 167 -1.66 1.97 -8.78
C THR A 167 -2.55 3.19 -8.73
N PRO A 168 -2.93 3.66 -7.52
CA PRO A 168 -3.66 4.90 -7.35
C PRO A 168 -2.74 6.13 -7.52
N SER A 169 -1.43 5.96 -7.72
CA SER A 169 -0.53 7.09 -7.98
C SER A 169 -0.98 7.91 -9.21
N GLY A 170 -1.08 9.23 -9.06
CA GLY A 170 -1.41 10.14 -10.16
C GLY A 170 -0.29 10.32 -11.20
N ALA A 171 0.92 9.80 -10.92
CA ALA A 171 2.00 9.75 -11.90
C ALA A 171 1.71 8.75 -13.04
N TYR A 172 0.90 7.73 -12.77
CA TYR A 172 0.48 6.75 -13.76
C TYR A 172 -0.93 7.11 -14.23
N ARG A 173 -1.11 7.53 -15.48
CA ARG A 173 -2.42 7.89 -16.02
C ARG A 173 -2.95 6.76 -16.89
N ARG A 174 -4.15 6.29 -16.56
CA ARG A 174 -4.92 5.30 -17.34
C ARG A 174 -6.39 5.64 -17.24
N GLU A 175 -7.11 5.49 -18.34
CA GLU A 175 -8.53 5.81 -18.44
C GLU A 175 -9.40 4.78 -17.71
N ASP A 176 -8.97 3.52 -17.70
CA ASP A 176 -9.71 2.38 -17.12
C ASP A 176 -9.43 2.14 -15.62
N LYS A 177 -8.71 3.04 -14.95
CA LYS A 177 -8.40 2.86 -13.52
C LYS A 177 -9.65 2.69 -12.66
N GLN A 178 -10.68 3.52 -12.91
CA GLN A 178 -11.89 3.46 -12.10
C GLN A 178 -12.59 2.11 -12.29
N SER A 179 -12.75 1.65 -13.53
CA SER A 179 -13.38 0.36 -13.85
C SER A 179 -12.66 -0.81 -13.20
N GLU A 180 -11.33 -0.84 -13.20
CA GLU A 180 -10.56 -1.89 -12.51
C GLU A 180 -10.75 -1.87 -11.00
N TRP A 181 -10.75 -0.68 -10.38
CA TRP A 181 -11.02 -0.54 -8.96
C TRP A 181 -12.45 -0.99 -8.63
N THR A 182 -13.45 -0.54 -9.40
CA THR A 182 -14.85 -0.96 -9.25
C THR A 182 -14.99 -2.47 -9.36
N GLY A 183 -14.42 -3.12 -10.38
CA GLY A 183 -14.53 -4.57 -10.56
C GLY A 183 -13.83 -5.42 -9.49
N PHE A 184 -12.95 -4.83 -8.67
CA PHE A 184 -12.41 -5.52 -7.49
C PHE A 184 -13.27 -5.29 -6.24
N PHE A 185 -13.64 -4.04 -5.97
CA PHE A 185 -14.33 -3.67 -4.73
C PHE A 185 -15.85 -3.88 -4.78
N ASN A 186 -16.45 -3.90 -5.97
CA ASN A 186 -17.87 -4.13 -6.19
C ASN A 186 -18.11 -5.06 -7.41
N PRO A 187 -17.80 -6.37 -7.29
CA PRO A 187 -17.87 -7.33 -8.40
C PRO A 187 -19.29 -7.67 -8.87
N HIS A 188 -20.35 -7.10 -8.25
CA HIS A 188 -21.75 -7.40 -8.56
C HIS A 188 -22.42 -6.34 -9.45
N ASP A 189 -21.71 -5.29 -9.87
CA ASP A 189 -22.23 -4.22 -10.75
C ASP A 189 -22.08 -4.50 -12.26
N ASP A 190 -21.70 -5.72 -12.68
CA ASP A 190 -21.71 -6.15 -14.10
C ASP A 190 -23.11 -6.58 -14.58
N THR A 191 -24.18 -6.10 -13.94
CA THR A 191 -25.56 -6.23 -14.46
C THR A 191 -26.14 -4.85 -14.72
N ASP A 192 -26.02 -4.41 -15.98
CA ASP A 192 -27.09 -3.76 -16.76
C ASP A 192 -26.80 -3.90 -18.26
#